data_AF-A0A176WLK4-F1
#
_entry.id   AF-A0A176WLK4-F1
#
_cell.length_a   1.000
_cell.length_b   1.000
_cell.length_c   1.000
_cell.angle_alpha   90.00
_cell.angle_beta   90.00
_cell.angle_gamma   90.00
#
_symmetry.space_group_name_H-M   'P 1'
#
loop_
_entity.id
_entity.type
_entity.pdbx_description
1 polymer ?
#
loop_
_entity_poly.entity_id
_entity_poly.type
_entity_poly.pdbx_seq_one_letter_code
_entity_poly.pdbx_strand_id
1 'polypeptide(L)'
;MMDKNRNEENDLRSNPMLWTIDHWTKVLGPCAREDGDYMFEKESVKITRAEEFTFAPLFKNARSGTNGWKIADYKEEACDRVRNHAHAPTAAHELRLQGRACDRVRNHEHATTAAHDLRHRWQARSMGSEEVPQPKTSEELARDLILSEEILEQIKRAVAVKREWKSATAMAKEQVASLTAECATMRVTVQEREEHLRAKEMECEVLWLNLAKKTDLCASLEQECTSLRVNHENVKKLTVDLKERLEASKVAYIAEVQRVDELTAVLAKRDQLHATELAKEKELRAEEEQMAEDLPVQIAAMKTEQMELRGRIAERTDAHSKELQRADELTESLADVIWKHAVELADCAKKLANCKSAKSSEVEDLADSQSKIVK
;
A
#
# COMPACT_ATOMS: atom_id res chain seq x y z
N MET A 1 -6.93 43.77 42.15
CA MET A 1 -6.57 42.42 41.67
C MET A 1 -7.54 42.06 40.56
N MET A 2 -7.10 42.13 39.30
CA MET A 2 -7.88 41.64 38.16
C MET A 2 -7.20 40.35 37.68
N ASP A 3 -7.95 39.26 37.68
CA ASP A 3 -7.54 37.97 37.14
C ASP A 3 -7.45 38.05 35.62
N LYS A 4 -6.22 38.20 35.12
CA LYS A 4 -5.85 38.00 33.71
C LYS A 4 -5.37 36.56 33.55
N ASN A 5 -6.29 35.62 33.45
CA ASN A 5 -5.98 34.24 33.05
C ASN A 5 -7.25 33.60 32.49
N ARG A 6 -7.59 33.92 31.24
CA ARG A 6 -8.50 33.12 30.42
C ARG A 6 -8.42 33.59 28.97
N ASN A 7 -8.07 32.64 28.10
CA ASN A 7 -8.35 32.60 26.66
C ASN A 7 -7.19 32.87 25.68
N GLU A 8 -6.05 32.19 25.83
CA GLU A 8 -5.09 31.95 24.73
C GLU A 8 -5.18 30.53 24.14
N GLU A 9 -6.32 29.82 24.30
CA GLU A 9 -6.50 28.45 23.78
C GLU A 9 -7.49 28.38 22.61
N ASN A 10 -7.45 29.33 21.66
CA ASN A 10 -8.35 29.26 20.49
C ASN A 10 -7.75 29.61 19.11
N ASP A 11 -6.47 29.98 18.99
CA ASP A 11 -5.90 30.41 17.70
C ASP A 11 -5.09 29.35 16.92
N LEU A 12 -4.96 28.11 17.43
CA LEU A 12 -4.30 27.02 16.69
C LEU A 12 -5.25 26.24 15.75
N ARG A 13 -6.42 26.80 15.43
CA ARG A 13 -7.44 26.15 14.59
C ARG A 13 -7.15 26.17 13.08
N SER A 14 -6.08 26.82 12.62
CA SER A 14 -5.95 27.14 11.18
C SER A 14 -4.81 26.47 10.42
N ASN A 15 -3.99 25.60 11.02
CA ASN A 15 -3.04 24.82 10.22
C ASN A 15 -2.68 23.45 10.81
N PRO A 16 -3.30 22.35 10.32
CA PRO A 16 -3.01 20.98 10.76
C PRO A 16 -1.55 20.56 10.52
N MET A 17 -0.85 21.23 9.59
CA MET A 17 0.57 20.99 9.29
C MET A 17 1.51 21.36 10.44
N LEU A 18 1.09 22.23 11.37
CA LEU A 18 1.90 22.67 12.52
C LEU A 18 1.55 21.95 13.82
N TRP A 19 0.66 20.95 13.75
CA TRP A 19 0.26 20.20 14.94
C TRP A 19 1.36 19.24 15.36
N THR A 20 1.79 19.37 16.61
CA THR A 20 2.66 18.37 17.24
C THR A 20 1.87 17.07 17.50
N ILE A 21 2.58 15.96 17.76
CA ILE A 21 1.96 14.66 18.06
C ILE A 21 0.94 14.78 19.21
N ASP A 22 1.26 15.55 20.25
CA ASP A 22 0.35 15.81 21.37
C ASP A 22 -0.95 16.53 20.95
N HIS A 23 -0.90 17.43 19.97
CA HIS A 23 -2.10 18.08 19.44
C HIS A 23 -3.00 17.08 18.72
N TRP A 24 -2.43 16.19 17.90
CA TRP A 24 -3.17 15.11 17.26
C TRP A 24 -3.78 14.15 18.28
N THR A 25 -3.02 13.75 19.30
CA THR A 25 -3.51 12.86 20.35
C THR A 25 -4.61 13.48 21.21
N LYS A 26 -4.58 14.79 21.45
CA LYS A 26 -5.63 15.48 22.23
C LYS A 26 -6.92 15.66 21.43
N VAL A 27 -6.83 15.89 20.12
CA VAL A 27 -7.99 16.02 19.22
C VAL A 27 -8.60 14.67 18.85
N LEU A 28 -7.76 13.66 18.60
CA LEU A 28 -8.21 12.31 18.18
C LEU A 28 -8.35 11.31 19.33
N GLY A 29 -7.78 11.61 20.51
CA GLY A 29 -7.79 10.74 21.68
C GLY A 29 -9.20 10.32 22.13
N PRO A 30 -10.20 11.24 22.14
CA PRO A 30 -11.58 10.86 22.45
C PRO A 30 -12.26 9.95 21.40
N CYS A 31 -11.69 9.82 20.19
CA CYS A 31 -12.23 8.98 19.11
C CYS A 31 -11.64 7.56 19.09
N ALA A 32 -10.65 7.26 19.94
CA ALA A 32 -10.15 5.91 20.13
C ALA A 32 -11.03 5.18 21.15
N ARG A 33 -11.80 4.18 20.72
CA ARG A 33 -12.36 3.19 21.64
C ARG A 33 -11.23 2.35 22.24
N GLU A 34 -11.51 1.66 23.35
CA GLU A 34 -10.56 0.77 24.06
C GLU A 34 -9.92 -0.29 23.14
N ASP A 35 -10.54 -0.61 22.01
CA ASP A 35 -10.07 -1.60 21.04
C ASP A 35 -9.02 -1.05 20.03
N GLY A 36 -8.71 0.25 20.08
CA GLY A 36 -7.72 0.89 19.19
C GLY A 36 -8.20 1.18 17.76
N ASP A 37 -9.44 0.83 17.41
CA ASP A 37 -10.05 1.14 16.11
C ASP A 37 -10.69 2.54 16.13
N TYR A 38 -10.14 3.46 15.33
CA TYR A 38 -10.69 4.80 15.11
C TYR A 38 -11.88 4.75 14.15
N MET A 39 -13.09 4.60 14.69
CA MET A 39 -14.32 4.72 13.92
C MET A 39 -14.76 6.20 13.91
N PHE A 40 -14.34 6.95 12.90
CA PHE A 40 -14.97 8.26 12.66
C PHE A 40 -16.37 8.03 12.11
N GLU A 41 -17.39 8.52 12.81
CA GLU A 41 -18.73 8.63 12.23
C GLU A 41 -18.61 9.54 11.00
N LYS A 42 -18.88 8.98 9.82
CA LYS A 42 -18.73 9.65 8.50
C LYS A 42 -19.45 11.01 8.43
N GLU A 43 -20.41 11.24 9.30
CA GLU A 43 -21.23 12.46 9.37
C GLU A 43 -20.61 13.56 10.26
N SER A 44 -19.63 13.23 11.11
CA SER A 44 -19.03 14.16 12.07
C SER A 44 -17.91 15.04 11.48
N VAL A 45 -17.34 14.65 10.34
CA VAL A 45 -16.36 15.46 9.60
C VAL A 45 -16.90 15.71 8.20
N LYS A 46 -17.37 16.93 7.93
CA LYS A 46 -17.76 17.37 6.58
C LYS A 46 -16.50 17.56 5.72
N ILE A 47 -15.86 16.48 5.33
CA ILE A 47 -14.77 16.50 4.35
C ILE A 47 -15.43 16.85 3.00
N THR A 48 -15.03 17.97 2.42
CA THR A 48 -15.51 18.32 1.09
C THR A 48 -14.92 17.34 0.06
N ARG A 49 -15.65 17.04 -1.01
CA ARG A 49 -15.20 16.12 -2.08
C ARG A 49 -13.82 16.49 -2.67
N ALA A 50 -13.44 17.76 -2.58
CA ALA A 50 -12.13 18.25 -2.99
C ALA A 50 -11.01 17.81 -2.03
N GLU A 51 -11.26 17.84 -0.72
CA GLU A 51 -10.29 17.39 0.31
C GLU A 51 -10.10 15.88 0.29
N GLU A 52 -11.17 15.11 0.03
CA GLU A 52 -11.12 13.65 -0.08
C GLU A 52 -10.12 13.18 -1.17
N PHE A 53 -10.01 13.94 -2.26
CA PHE A 53 -9.07 13.66 -3.34
C PHE A 53 -7.60 13.91 -2.94
N THR A 54 -7.37 14.88 -2.07
CA THR A 54 -6.03 15.26 -1.59
C THR A 54 -5.49 14.26 -0.57
N PHE A 55 -6.35 13.63 0.22
CA PHE A 55 -5.95 12.62 1.22
C PHE A 55 -5.98 11.17 0.69
N ALA A 56 -6.57 10.93 -0.49
CA ALA A 56 -6.64 9.61 -1.12
C ALA A 56 -5.30 8.85 -1.22
N PRO A 57 -4.13 9.49 -1.48
CA PRO A 57 -2.85 8.79 -1.53
C PRO A 57 -2.32 8.28 -0.18
N LEU A 58 -2.81 8.82 0.94
CA LEU A 58 -2.37 8.44 2.29
C LEU A 58 -3.01 7.14 2.75
N PHE A 59 -4.17 6.78 2.21
CA PHE A 59 -4.82 5.49 2.45
C PHE A 59 -4.30 4.45 1.45
N LYS A 60 -3.06 4.01 1.63
CA LYS A 60 -2.39 3.03 0.75
C LYS A 60 -3.04 1.64 0.71
N ASN A 61 -4.03 1.40 1.55
CA ASN A 61 -4.90 0.24 1.47
C ASN A 61 -6.32 0.74 1.22
N ALA A 62 -6.69 0.93 -0.05
CA ALA A 62 -8.09 0.90 -0.42
C ALA A 62 -8.62 -0.48 -0.04
N ARG A 63 -9.10 -0.63 1.20
CA ARG A 63 -9.85 -1.82 1.62
C ARG A 63 -11.00 -1.92 0.63
N SER A 64 -10.93 -2.91 -0.26
CA SER A 64 -12.04 -3.40 -1.07
C SER A 64 -13.09 -4.08 -0.19
N GLY A 65 -13.47 -3.42 0.92
CA GLY A 65 -14.58 -3.82 1.75
C GLY A 65 -15.85 -3.53 0.98
N THR A 66 -16.51 -4.59 0.56
CA THR A 66 -17.87 -4.63 0.01
C THR A 66 -18.87 -4.12 1.04
N ASN A 67 -18.83 -2.82 1.33
CA ASN A 67 -19.73 -2.15 2.27
C ASN A 67 -20.57 -1.17 1.45
N GLY A 68 -21.64 -1.71 0.88
CA GLY A 68 -22.88 -1.02 0.50
C GLY A 68 -22.82 0.46 0.16
N TRP A 69 -22.25 0.82 -0.99
CA TRP A 69 -22.65 2.05 -1.67
C TRP A 69 -24.01 1.79 -2.33
N LYS A 70 -25.10 2.17 -1.66
CA LYS A 70 -26.40 2.35 -2.33
C LYS A 70 -26.30 3.56 -3.25
N ILE A 71 -25.83 3.33 -4.47
CA ILE A 71 -26.04 4.25 -5.58
C ILE A 71 -27.52 4.16 -5.93
N ALA A 72 -28.18 5.31 -5.91
CA ALA A 72 -29.59 5.48 -6.26
C ALA A 72 -29.92 4.82 -7.60
N ASP A 73 -31.13 4.25 -7.66
CA ASP A 73 -31.71 3.52 -8.79
C ASP A 73 -31.53 4.25 -10.14
N TYR A 74 -30.50 3.87 -10.90
CA TYR A 74 -30.46 4.10 -12.33
C TYR A 74 -30.89 2.81 -13.01
N LYS A 75 -32.14 2.82 -13.51
CA LYS A 75 -32.64 1.79 -14.42
C LYS A 75 -31.82 1.86 -15.70
N GLU A 76 -31.10 0.79 -16.02
CA GLU A 76 -30.66 0.54 -17.38
C GLU A 76 -30.91 -0.92 -17.73
N GLU A 77 -31.80 -1.08 -18.71
CA GLU A 77 -32.17 -2.34 -19.33
C GLU A 77 -31.03 -2.89 -20.20
N ALA A 78 -31.03 -4.22 -20.34
CA ALA A 78 -30.41 -5.01 -21.40
C ALA A 78 -28.88 -5.22 -21.36
N CYS A 79 -28.49 -6.41 -20.87
CA CYS A 79 -27.58 -7.29 -21.61
C CYS A 79 -27.73 -8.76 -21.19
N ASP A 80 -28.74 -9.41 -21.78
CA ASP A 80 -28.71 -10.83 -22.08
C ASP A 80 -27.57 -11.11 -23.08
N ARG A 81 -26.50 -11.80 -22.64
CA ARG A 81 -25.98 -13.00 -23.31
C ARG A 81 -24.68 -13.53 -22.71
N VAL A 82 -24.62 -14.86 -22.67
CA VAL A 82 -23.46 -15.75 -22.52
C VAL A 82 -22.98 -15.99 -21.08
N ARG A 83 -23.42 -17.10 -20.48
CA ARG A 83 -22.62 -18.36 -20.47
C ARG A 83 -23.37 -19.46 -19.68
N ASN A 84 -24.08 -20.32 -20.41
CA ASN A 84 -24.48 -21.64 -19.95
C ASN A 84 -23.32 -22.64 -20.14
N HIS A 85 -23.39 -23.76 -19.41
CA HIS A 85 -22.63 -25.03 -19.50
C HIS A 85 -21.42 -25.11 -18.55
N ALA A 86 -21.29 -26.10 -17.66
CA ALA A 86 -22.08 -27.31 -17.41
C ALA A 86 -21.72 -27.86 -16.02
N HIS A 87 -22.69 -28.44 -15.30
CA HIS A 87 -22.56 -29.70 -14.57
C HIS A 87 -23.94 -30.10 -14.03
N ALA A 88 -24.57 -31.04 -14.73
CA ALA A 88 -25.74 -31.77 -14.25
C ALA A 88 -25.28 -32.99 -13.43
N PRO A 89 -26.03 -33.41 -12.40
CA PRO A 89 -25.82 -34.69 -11.73
C PRO A 89 -26.59 -35.81 -12.42
N THR A 90 -25.89 -36.90 -12.74
CA THR A 90 -26.44 -38.10 -13.37
C THR A 90 -27.19 -38.96 -12.34
N ALA A 91 -28.52 -38.94 -12.43
CA ALA A 91 -29.37 -39.99 -11.91
C ALA A 91 -29.84 -40.86 -13.09
N ALA A 92 -29.41 -42.12 -13.16
CA ALA A 92 -30.10 -43.22 -13.86
C ALA A 92 -29.22 -44.47 -13.93
N HIS A 93 -29.21 -45.32 -12.88
CA HIS A 93 -29.02 -46.76 -13.07
C HIS A 93 -29.42 -47.61 -11.86
N GLU A 94 -30.70 -47.59 -11.44
CA GLU A 94 -31.18 -48.58 -10.47
C GLU A 94 -32.67 -48.91 -10.67
N LEU A 95 -32.96 -49.59 -11.77
CA LEU A 95 -34.23 -50.27 -12.02
C LEU A 95 -33.92 -51.60 -12.75
N ARG A 96 -33.55 -52.63 -12.00
CA ARG A 96 -33.81 -54.04 -12.33
C ARG A 96 -33.26 -54.95 -11.24
N LEU A 97 -34.18 -55.61 -10.53
CA LEU A 97 -34.10 -56.94 -9.89
C LEU A 97 -34.66 -56.94 -8.46
N GLN A 98 -35.99 -56.85 -8.33
CA GLN A 98 -36.71 -57.49 -7.21
C GLN A 98 -38.20 -57.73 -7.50
N GLY A 99 -38.51 -58.12 -8.73
CA GLY A 99 -39.81 -58.67 -9.10
C GLY A 99 -39.61 -60.08 -9.65
N ARG A 100 -39.69 -61.09 -8.77
CA ARG A 100 -40.00 -62.52 -9.02
C ARG A 100 -39.48 -63.40 -7.86
N ALA A 101 -40.30 -63.57 -6.83
CA ALA A 101 -40.27 -64.77 -5.97
C ALA A 101 -41.56 -64.90 -5.13
N CYS A 102 -42.72 -64.60 -5.72
CA CYS A 102 -44.00 -65.13 -5.27
C CYS A 102 -44.45 -66.06 -6.38
N ASP A 103 -44.12 -67.35 -6.31
CA ASP A 103 -44.77 -68.48 -7.01
C ASP A 103 -43.90 -69.76 -6.90
N ARG A 104 -44.00 -70.41 -5.73
CA ARG A 104 -43.60 -71.81 -5.41
C ARG A 104 -43.68 -71.90 -3.88
N VAL A 105 -44.51 -72.68 -3.20
CA VAL A 105 -45.08 -73.99 -3.48
C VAL A 105 -46.41 -74.08 -2.72
N ARG A 106 -47.51 -73.86 -3.42
CA ARG A 106 -48.86 -74.28 -3.03
C ARG A 106 -49.07 -75.64 -3.69
N ASN A 107 -48.67 -76.72 -3.03
CA ASN A 107 -48.88 -78.12 -3.46
C ASN A 107 -48.69 -79.10 -2.28
N HIS A 108 -49.45 -78.90 -1.19
CA HIS A 108 -49.51 -79.89 -0.10
C HIS A 108 -50.93 -80.08 0.46
N GLU A 109 -51.96 -79.95 -0.38
CA GLU A 109 -53.37 -80.14 0.00
C GLU A 109 -54.14 -81.07 -0.96
N HIS A 110 -53.48 -82.07 -1.55
CA HIS A 110 -54.15 -83.06 -2.43
C HIS A 110 -53.89 -84.53 -2.08
N ALA A 111 -53.61 -84.86 -0.82
CA ALA A 111 -53.32 -86.24 -0.41
C ALA A 111 -54.11 -86.77 0.81
N THR A 112 -55.22 -86.14 1.18
CA THR A 112 -56.08 -86.61 2.30
C THR A 112 -57.50 -87.00 1.91
N THR A 113 -57.85 -87.00 0.62
CA THR A 113 -59.22 -87.31 0.16
C THR A 113 -59.37 -88.74 -0.41
N ALA A 114 -58.29 -89.49 -0.62
CA ALA A 114 -58.34 -90.84 -1.19
C ALA A 114 -58.52 -91.99 -0.16
N ALA A 115 -58.43 -91.71 1.15
CA ALA A 115 -58.57 -92.73 2.20
C ALA A 115 -60.02 -92.89 2.71
N HIS A 116 -60.92 -91.97 2.40
CA HIS A 116 -62.33 -92.06 2.79
C HIS A 116 -63.17 -92.92 1.81
N ASP A 117 -62.72 -93.04 0.55
CA ASP A 117 -63.48 -93.72 -0.52
C ASP A 117 -63.32 -95.26 -0.54
N LEU A 118 -62.30 -95.81 0.12
CA LEU A 118 -62.12 -97.25 0.26
C LEU A 118 -62.92 -97.85 1.43
N ARG A 119 -63.38 -97.04 2.38
CA ARG A 119 -64.16 -97.52 3.54
C ARG A 119 -65.63 -97.79 3.19
N HIS A 120 -66.21 -97.09 2.22
CA HIS A 120 -67.58 -97.34 1.76
C HIS A 120 -67.71 -98.58 0.87
N ARG A 121 -66.66 -98.96 0.12
CA ARG A 121 -66.71 -100.09 -0.81
C ARG A 121 -66.71 -101.46 -0.11
N TRP A 122 -66.22 -101.55 1.13
CA TRP A 122 -66.17 -102.80 1.89
C TRP A 122 -67.42 -103.09 2.74
N GLN A 123 -68.32 -102.12 2.95
CA GLN A 123 -69.56 -102.34 3.69
C GLN A 123 -70.76 -102.79 2.81
N ALA A 124 -70.64 -102.75 1.48
CA ALA A 124 -71.73 -103.12 0.56
C ALA A 124 -71.66 -104.55 0.01
N ARG A 125 -70.74 -105.40 0.49
CA ARG A 125 -70.53 -106.77 -0.05
C ARG A 125 -70.54 -107.90 0.97
N SER A 126 -71.07 -107.64 2.17
CA SER A 126 -71.16 -108.63 3.25
C SER A 126 -72.59 -108.78 3.78
N MET A 127 -73.54 -109.04 2.88
CA MET A 127 -74.84 -109.60 3.23
C MET A 127 -75.17 -110.70 2.22
N GLY A 128 -75.41 -111.91 2.72
CA GLY A 128 -76.09 -112.96 1.97
C GLY A 128 -75.21 -114.15 1.61
N SER A 129 -75.13 -115.12 2.53
CA SER A 129 -75.48 -116.53 2.30
C SER A 129 -75.02 -117.34 3.52
N GLU A 130 -75.98 -117.62 4.40
CA GLU A 130 -75.83 -118.53 5.54
C GLU A 130 -75.96 -119.96 5.00
N GLU A 131 -74.83 -120.55 4.61
CA GLU A 131 -74.75 -121.96 4.24
C GLU A 131 -74.61 -122.82 5.50
N VAL A 132 -75.65 -123.62 5.74
CA VAL A 132 -75.78 -124.60 6.83
C VAL A 132 -74.78 -125.75 6.60
N PRO A 133 -73.88 -126.06 7.55
CA PRO A 133 -72.85 -127.09 7.35
C PRO A 133 -73.46 -128.50 7.33
N GLN A 134 -73.32 -129.20 6.20
CA GLN A 134 -73.58 -130.64 6.12
C GLN A 134 -72.53 -131.44 6.92
N PRO A 135 -72.90 -132.57 7.52
CA PRO A 135 -72.02 -133.35 8.38
C PRO A 135 -70.90 -134.00 7.55
N LYS A 136 -69.68 -133.48 7.73
CA LYS A 136 -68.46 -133.97 7.08
C LYS A 136 -68.22 -135.44 7.42
N THR A 137 -67.91 -136.21 6.40
CA THR A 137 -67.54 -137.62 6.54
C THR A 137 -66.11 -137.74 7.09
N SER A 138 -65.79 -138.85 7.76
CA SER A 138 -64.53 -139.02 8.50
C SER A 138 -63.25 -138.85 7.67
N GLU A 139 -63.32 -138.98 6.34
CA GLU A 139 -62.20 -138.77 5.42
C GLU A 139 -61.98 -137.28 5.06
N GLU A 140 -63.05 -136.49 4.97
CA GLU A 140 -62.97 -135.02 4.79
C GLU A 140 -62.43 -134.36 6.06
N LEU A 141 -62.80 -134.88 7.23
CA LEU A 141 -62.20 -134.49 8.51
C LEU A 141 -60.68 -134.72 8.52
N ALA A 142 -60.17 -135.75 7.84
CA ALA A 142 -58.73 -136.00 7.75
C ALA A 142 -58.02 -135.02 6.79
N ARG A 143 -58.63 -134.65 5.65
CA ARG A 143 -58.08 -133.64 4.72
C ARG A 143 -58.16 -132.23 5.31
N ASP A 144 -59.23 -131.93 6.03
CA ASP A 144 -59.39 -130.68 6.77
C ASP A 144 -58.37 -130.57 7.89
N LEU A 145 -58.01 -131.67 8.56
CA LEU A 145 -56.94 -131.68 9.56
C LEU A 145 -55.58 -131.35 8.91
N ILE A 146 -55.23 -131.98 7.79
CA ILE A 146 -53.97 -131.70 7.06
C ILE A 146 -53.94 -130.26 6.51
N LEU A 147 -55.05 -129.80 5.89
CA LEU A 147 -55.17 -128.45 5.36
C LEU A 147 -55.14 -127.41 6.48
N SER A 148 -55.80 -127.68 7.62
CA SER A 148 -55.76 -126.80 8.79
C SER A 148 -54.36 -126.71 9.38
N GLU A 149 -53.55 -127.77 9.31
CA GLU A 149 -52.17 -127.78 9.77
C GLU A 149 -51.23 -127.00 8.83
N GLU A 150 -51.39 -127.13 7.51
CA GLU A 150 -50.65 -126.33 6.54
C GLU A 150 -51.03 -124.84 6.60
N ILE A 151 -52.31 -124.52 6.80
CA ILE A 151 -52.79 -123.16 7.05
C ILE A 151 -52.22 -122.62 8.36
N LEU A 152 -52.15 -123.45 9.42
CA LEU A 152 -51.54 -123.06 10.69
C LEU A 152 -50.06 -122.73 10.51
N GLU A 153 -49.33 -123.50 9.70
CA GLU A 153 -47.92 -123.22 9.37
C GLU A 153 -47.75 -121.97 8.50
N GLN A 154 -48.62 -121.73 7.51
CA GLN A 154 -48.60 -120.48 6.74
C GLN A 154 -48.89 -119.27 7.63
N ILE A 155 -49.83 -119.39 8.58
CA ILE A 155 -50.12 -118.35 9.57
C ILE A 155 -48.90 -118.11 10.47
N LYS A 156 -48.22 -119.17 10.95
CA LYS A 156 -46.98 -119.03 11.73
C LYS A 156 -45.90 -118.28 10.95
N ARG A 157 -45.68 -118.62 9.67
CA ARG A 157 -44.72 -117.92 8.79
C ARG A 157 -45.12 -116.48 8.53
N ALA A 158 -46.39 -116.21 8.22
CA ALA A 158 -46.88 -114.85 8.00
C ALA A 158 -46.78 -113.98 9.27
N VAL A 159 -47.02 -114.56 10.44
CA VAL A 159 -46.83 -113.88 11.74
C VAL A 159 -45.34 -113.61 12.00
N ALA A 160 -44.45 -114.54 11.66
CA ALA A 160 -43.00 -114.33 11.74
C ALA A 160 -42.55 -113.19 10.82
N VAL A 161 -42.91 -113.24 9.52
CA VAL A 161 -42.62 -112.17 8.54
C VAL A 161 -43.21 -110.83 8.99
N LYS A 162 -44.43 -110.82 9.56
CA LYS A 162 -45.05 -109.58 10.08
C LYS A 162 -44.28 -109.03 11.28
N ARG A 163 -43.71 -109.87 12.14
CA ARG A 163 -42.85 -109.43 13.26
C ARG A 163 -41.52 -108.92 12.74
N GLU A 164 -40.88 -109.61 11.80
CA GLU A 164 -39.65 -109.17 11.15
C GLU A 164 -39.84 -107.83 10.45
N TRP A 165 -40.90 -107.69 9.65
CA TRP A 165 -41.25 -106.42 8.99
C TRP A 165 -41.47 -105.29 9.99
N LYS A 166 -42.19 -105.56 11.11
CA LYS A 166 -42.37 -104.56 12.18
C LYS A 166 -41.03 -104.18 12.83
N SER A 167 -40.15 -105.14 13.04
CA SER A 167 -38.80 -104.91 13.57
C SER A 167 -37.95 -104.06 12.61
N ALA A 168 -37.92 -104.44 11.32
CA ALA A 168 -37.23 -103.68 10.28
C ALA A 168 -37.78 -102.25 10.14
N THR A 169 -39.10 -102.07 10.25
CA THR A 169 -39.73 -100.75 10.24
C THR A 169 -39.32 -99.93 11.48
N ALA A 170 -39.23 -100.55 12.65
CA ALA A 170 -38.78 -99.87 13.86
C ALA A 170 -37.31 -99.43 13.75
N MET A 171 -36.42 -100.33 13.29
CA MET A 171 -35.01 -99.99 13.02
C MET A 171 -34.87 -98.88 11.98
N ALA A 172 -35.64 -98.93 10.90
CA ALA A 172 -35.63 -97.88 9.88
C ALA A 172 -36.05 -96.52 10.46
N LYS A 173 -37.07 -96.48 11.34
CA LYS A 173 -37.49 -95.24 12.02
C LYS A 173 -36.41 -94.70 12.95
N GLU A 174 -35.73 -95.57 13.69
CA GLU A 174 -34.63 -95.17 14.58
C GLU A 174 -33.44 -94.62 13.78
N GLN A 175 -33.06 -95.28 12.68
CA GLN A 175 -32.03 -94.81 11.77
C GLN A 175 -32.39 -93.45 11.15
N VAL A 176 -33.64 -93.27 10.70
CA VAL A 176 -34.11 -91.98 10.15
C VAL A 176 -34.10 -90.90 11.23
N ALA A 177 -34.53 -91.20 12.46
CA ALA A 177 -34.49 -90.24 13.57
C ALA A 177 -33.06 -89.83 13.92
N SER A 178 -32.13 -90.80 13.96
CA SER A 178 -30.70 -90.57 14.20
C SER A 178 -30.09 -89.70 13.10
N LEU A 179 -30.30 -90.03 11.83
CA LEU A 179 -29.83 -89.24 10.69
C LEU A 179 -30.47 -87.84 10.65
N THR A 180 -31.73 -87.70 11.05
CA THR A 180 -32.41 -86.40 11.12
C THR A 180 -31.80 -85.51 12.19
N ALA A 181 -31.49 -86.08 13.37
CA ALA A 181 -30.80 -85.38 14.44
C ALA A 181 -29.39 -84.95 14.01
N GLU A 182 -28.64 -85.86 13.38
CA GLU A 182 -27.30 -85.55 12.84
C GLU A 182 -27.36 -84.43 11.78
N CYS A 183 -28.33 -84.49 10.86
CA CYS A 183 -28.57 -83.43 9.87
C CYS A 183 -28.97 -82.09 10.52
N ALA A 184 -29.66 -82.11 11.66
CA ALA A 184 -30.01 -80.89 12.39
C ALA A 184 -28.79 -80.29 13.07
N THR A 185 -27.97 -81.10 13.74
CA THR A 185 -26.71 -80.68 14.34
C THR A 185 -25.74 -80.12 13.30
N MET A 186 -25.61 -80.78 12.15
CA MET A 186 -24.72 -80.32 11.08
C MET A 186 -25.22 -79.00 10.45
N ARG A 187 -26.52 -78.76 10.37
CA ARG A 187 -27.05 -77.47 9.90
C ARG A 187 -26.72 -76.32 10.85
N VAL A 188 -26.84 -76.54 12.15
CA VAL A 188 -26.48 -75.52 13.15
C VAL A 188 -24.99 -75.18 13.07
N THR A 189 -24.11 -76.19 13.00
CA THR A 189 -22.66 -75.93 12.90
C THR A 189 -22.25 -75.26 11.59
N VAL A 190 -22.93 -75.54 10.48
CA VAL A 190 -22.73 -74.81 9.21
C VAL A 190 -23.19 -73.36 9.33
N GLN A 191 -24.36 -73.13 9.94
CA GLN A 191 -24.89 -71.78 10.12
C GLN A 191 -24.00 -70.92 11.04
N GLU A 192 -23.50 -71.47 12.15
CA GLU A 192 -22.55 -70.78 13.03
C GLU A 192 -21.25 -70.40 12.30
N ARG A 193 -20.74 -71.29 11.44
CA ARG A 193 -19.56 -71.00 10.62
C ARG A 193 -19.82 -69.93 9.57
N GLU A 194 -21.01 -69.91 8.97
CA GLU A 194 -21.41 -68.88 8.02
C GLU A 194 -21.51 -67.51 8.70
N GLU A 195 -22.14 -67.43 9.87
CA GLU A 195 -22.22 -66.21 10.68
C GLU A 195 -20.83 -65.73 11.09
N HIS A 196 -19.94 -66.64 11.50
CA HIS A 196 -18.55 -66.31 11.80
C HIS A 196 -17.79 -65.76 10.58
N LEU A 197 -17.98 -66.36 9.40
CA LEU A 197 -17.36 -65.88 8.15
C LEU A 197 -17.90 -64.49 7.75
N ARG A 198 -19.21 -64.27 7.85
CA ARG A 198 -19.82 -62.94 7.59
C ARG A 198 -19.30 -61.88 8.55
N ALA A 199 -19.14 -62.22 9.83
CA ALA A 199 -18.53 -61.30 10.80
C ALA A 199 -17.09 -60.94 10.41
N LYS A 200 -16.28 -61.92 9.98
CA LYS A 200 -14.92 -61.70 9.51
C LYS A 200 -14.85 -60.89 8.22
N GLU A 201 -15.79 -61.09 7.31
CA GLU A 201 -15.91 -60.30 6.09
C GLU A 201 -16.16 -58.81 6.40
N MET A 202 -17.10 -58.50 7.30
CA MET A 202 -17.34 -57.13 7.76
C MET A 202 -16.10 -56.51 8.44
N GLU A 203 -15.38 -57.27 9.26
CA GLU A 203 -14.11 -56.80 9.85
C GLU A 203 -13.08 -56.44 8.76
N CYS A 204 -12.96 -57.26 7.72
CA CYS A 204 -12.09 -56.99 6.58
C CYS A 204 -12.50 -55.73 5.80
N GLU A 205 -13.80 -55.52 5.54
CA GLU A 205 -14.29 -54.32 4.86
C GLU A 205 -13.98 -53.05 5.65
N VAL A 206 -14.15 -53.07 6.98
CA VAL A 206 -13.82 -51.95 7.85
C VAL A 206 -12.31 -51.65 7.81
N LEU A 207 -11.46 -52.67 7.81
CA LEU A 207 -10.01 -52.48 7.69
C LEU A 207 -9.62 -51.89 6.34
N TRP A 208 -10.24 -52.33 5.25
CA TRP A 208 -10.02 -51.78 3.90
C TRP A 208 -10.43 -50.30 3.83
N LEU A 209 -11.60 -49.93 4.35
CA LEU A 209 -12.06 -48.55 4.40
C LEU A 209 -11.11 -47.67 5.23
N ASN A 210 -10.61 -48.20 6.36
CA ASN A 210 -9.65 -47.48 7.19
C ASN A 210 -8.29 -47.31 6.49
N LEU A 211 -7.85 -48.32 5.72
CA LEU A 211 -6.63 -48.23 4.93
C LEU A 211 -6.78 -47.17 3.82
N ALA A 212 -7.89 -47.17 3.09
CA ALA A 212 -8.19 -46.19 2.06
C ALA A 212 -8.21 -44.74 2.60
N LYS A 213 -8.87 -44.52 3.75
CA LYS A 213 -8.87 -43.21 4.41
C LYS A 213 -7.46 -42.76 4.82
N LYS A 214 -6.62 -43.69 5.28
CA LYS A 214 -5.22 -43.39 5.63
C LYS A 214 -4.40 -43.05 4.40
N THR A 215 -4.58 -43.76 3.28
CA THR A 215 -3.86 -43.44 2.04
C THR A 215 -4.25 -42.08 1.48
N ASP A 216 -5.53 -41.71 1.54
CA ASP A 216 -5.99 -40.38 1.11
C ASP A 216 -5.42 -39.27 1.99
N LEU A 217 -5.39 -39.49 3.31
CA LEU A 217 -4.78 -38.54 4.25
C LEU A 217 -3.27 -38.39 3.99
N CYS A 218 -2.55 -39.48 3.73
CA CYS A 218 -1.13 -39.42 3.36
C CYS A 218 -0.91 -38.63 2.07
N ALA A 219 -1.72 -38.85 1.03
CA ALA A 219 -1.63 -38.10 -0.23
C ALA A 219 -1.87 -36.59 -0.02
N SER A 220 -2.86 -36.23 0.80
CA SER A 220 -3.13 -34.84 1.17
C SER A 220 -1.94 -34.19 1.88
N LEU A 221 -1.35 -34.89 2.85
CA LEU A 221 -0.17 -34.41 3.58
C LEU A 221 1.06 -34.26 2.68
N GLU A 222 1.29 -35.19 1.75
CA GLU A 222 2.38 -35.09 0.78
C GLU A 222 2.23 -33.87 -0.13
N GLN A 223 0.99 -33.56 -0.54
CA GLN A 223 0.69 -32.36 -1.33
C GLN A 223 0.96 -31.09 -0.52
N GLU A 224 0.51 -31.02 0.74
CA GLU A 224 0.78 -29.90 1.64
C GLU A 224 2.28 -29.71 1.88
N CYS A 225 3.02 -30.79 2.13
CA CYS A 225 4.48 -30.77 2.28
C CYS A 225 5.18 -30.27 1.01
N THR A 226 4.64 -30.56 -0.18
CA THR A 226 5.18 -30.08 -1.45
C THR A 226 4.91 -28.59 -1.64
N SER A 227 3.70 -28.13 -1.32
CA SER A 227 3.33 -26.71 -1.31
C SER A 227 4.20 -25.89 -0.35
N LEU A 228 4.38 -26.37 0.88
CA LEU A 228 5.24 -25.73 1.89
C LEU A 228 6.70 -25.64 1.43
N ARG A 229 7.22 -26.67 0.75
CA ARG A 229 8.58 -26.64 0.17
C ARG A 229 8.73 -25.53 -0.88
N VAL A 230 7.77 -25.38 -1.79
CA VAL A 230 7.78 -24.31 -2.79
C VAL A 230 7.73 -22.93 -2.13
N ASN A 231 6.86 -22.76 -1.12
CA ASN A 231 6.76 -21.49 -0.39
C ASN A 231 8.06 -21.15 0.35
N HIS A 232 8.71 -22.13 0.96
CA HIS A 232 10.01 -21.94 1.62
C HIS A 232 11.10 -21.48 0.64
N GLU A 233 11.18 -22.09 -0.54
CA GLU A 233 12.12 -21.65 -1.59
C GLU A 233 11.81 -20.24 -2.10
N ASN A 234 10.53 -19.88 -2.23
CA ASN A 234 10.13 -18.52 -2.59
C ASN A 234 10.54 -17.49 -1.52
N VAL A 235 10.35 -17.81 -0.23
CA VAL A 235 10.78 -16.95 0.88
C VAL A 235 12.30 -16.80 0.91
N LYS A 236 13.06 -17.87 0.68
CA LYS A 236 14.53 -17.79 0.54
C LYS A 236 14.94 -16.86 -0.59
N LYS A 237 14.31 -17.00 -1.77
CA LYS A 237 14.61 -16.14 -2.93
C LYS A 237 14.32 -14.66 -2.64
N LEU A 238 13.18 -14.36 -2.03
CA LEU A 238 12.84 -12.99 -1.61
C LEU A 238 13.82 -12.44 -0.57
N THR A 239 14.29 -13.28 0.35
CA THR A 239 15.27 -12.88 1.37
C THR A 239 16.61 -12.49 0.74
N VAL A 240 17.07 -13.22 -0.29
CA VAL A 240 18.28 -12.88 -1.04
C VAL A 240 18.12 -11.56 -1.79
N ASP A 241 17.00 -11.37 -2.52
CA ASP A 241 16.70 -10.11 -3.23
C ASP A 241 16.69 -8.91 -2.29
N LEU A 242 16.02 -9.02 -1.13
CA LEU A 242 15.98 -7.95 -0.13
C LEU A 242 17.37 -7.63 0.41
N LYS A 243 18.23 -8.64 0.60
CA LYS A 243 19.61 -8.44 1.05
C LYS A 243 20.43 -7.69 0.00
N GLU A 244 20.33 -8.06 -1.27
CA GLU A 244 21.03 -7.39 -2.37
C GLU A 244 20.60 -5.92 -2.49
N ARG A 245 19.29 -5.66 -2.41
CA ARG A 245 18.74 -4.29 -2.43
C ARG A 245 19.19 -3.46 -1.23
N LEU A 246 19.27 -4.07 -0.05
CA LEU A 246 19.77 -3.40 1.15
C LEU A 246 21.24 -3.02 1.01
N GLU A 247 22.08 -3.92 0.50
CA GLU A 247 23.50 -3.62 0.26
C GLU A 247 23.67 -2.52 -0.81
N ALA A 248 22.91 -2.56 -1.91
CA ALA A 248 22.90 -1.48 -2.90
C ALA A 248 22.50 -0.12 -2.29
N SER A 249 21.47 -0.12 -1.43
CA SER A 249 21.03 1.10 -0.73
C SER A 249 22.09 1.64 0.24
N LYS A 250 22.84 0.76 0.93
CA LYS A 250 23.95 1.17 1.80
C LYS A 250 25.07 1.86 1.02
N VAL A 251 25.44 1.29 -0.13
CA VAL A 251 26.46 1.88 -1.01
C VAL A 251 26.02 3.25 -1.52
N ALA A 252 24.76 3.38 -1.96
CA ALA A 252 24.20 4.66 -2.39
C ALA A 252 24.18 5.71 -1.27
N TYR A 253 23.81 5.29 -0.04
CA TYR A 253 23.84 6.17 1.13
C TYR A 253 25.25 6.67 1.44
N ILE A 254 26.26 5.79 1.40
CA ILE A 254 27.66 6.17 1.61
C ILE A 254 28.12 7.20 0.56
N ALA A 255 27.76 7.00 -0.72
CA ALA A 255 28.08 7.94 -1.79
C ALA A 255 27.41 9.31 -1.59
N GLU A 256 26.15 9.35 -1.14
CA GLU A 256 25.47 10.62 -0.83
C GLU A 256 26.09 11.33 0.37
N VAL A 257 26.49 10.61 1.41
CA VAL A 257 27.21 11.20 2.55
C VAL A 257 28.52 11.84 2.09
N GLN A 258 29.30 11.15 1.24
CA GLN A 258 30.53 11.71 0.66
C GLN A 258 30.26 12.99 -0.15
N ARG A 259 29.18 13.00 -0.94
CA ARG A 259 28.77 14.20 -1.71
C ARG A 259 28.39 15.37 -0.81
N VAL A 260 27.74 15.12 0.32
CA VAL A 260 27.41 16.14 1.32
C VAL A 260 28.67 16.70 1.99
N ASP A 261 29.66 15.85 2.29
CA ASP A 261 30.94 16.28 2.86
C ASP A 261 31.71 17.18 1.87
N GLU A 262 31.73 16.81 0.58
CA GLU A 262 32.34 17.64 -0.48
C GLU A 262 31.65 19.01 -0.60
N LEU A 263 30.31 19.05 -0.60
CA LEU A 263 29.55 20.29 -0.63
C LEU A 263 29.81 21.16 0.60
N THR A 264 29.92 20.55 1.78
CA THR A 264 30.25 21.24 3.03
C THR A 264 31.63 21.88 2.95
N ALA A 265 32.62 21.16 2.39
CA ALA A 265 33.96 21.69 2.17
C ALA A 265 33.98 22.85 1.16
N VAL A 266 33.20 22.76 0.07
CA VAL A 266 33.04 23.86 -0.91
C VAL A 266 32.40 25.09 -0.27
N LEU A 267 31.36 24.90 0.54
CA LEU A 267 30.66 25.98 1.23
C LEU A 267 31.60 26.70 2.21
N ALA A 268 32.37 25.96 3.00
CA ALA A 268 33.35 26.52 3.92
C ALA A 268 34.42 27.38 3.20
N LYS A 269 34.90 26.94 2.03
CA LYS A 269 35.85 27.72 1.21
C LYS A 269 35.23 29.01 0.69
N ARG A 270 33.96 28.97 0.28
CA ARG A 270 33.23 30.16 -0.19
C ARG A 270 33.04 31.16 0.94
N ASP A 271 32.68 30.69 2.13
CA ASP A 271 32.49 31.56 3.30
C ASP A 271 33.82 32.20 3.72
N GLN A 272 34.93 31.45 3.64
CA GLN A 272 36.27 32.00 3.84
C GLN A 272 36.60 33.08 2.80
N LEU A 273 36.32 32.84 1.52
CA LEU A 273 36.55 33.82 0.45
C LEU A 273 35.75 35.10 0.69
N HIS A 274 34.45 34.99 0.98
CA HIS A 274 33.61 36.15 1.30
C HIS A 274 34.08 36.92 2.53
N ALA A 275 34.57 36.24 3.57
CA ALA A 275 35.16 36.91 4.72
C ALA A 275 36.41 37.73 4.33
N THR A 276 37.24 37.22 3.42
CA THR A 276 38.42 37.95 2.92
C THR A 276 38.05 39.13 2.02
N GLU A 277 37.03 39.00 1.16
CA GLU A 277 36.52 40.10 0.33
C GLU A 277 35.93 41.22 1.19
N LEU A 278 35.13 40.85 2.18
CA LEU A 278 34.53 41.81 3.12
C LEU A 278 35.60 42.56 3.93
N ALA A 279 36.70 41.89 4.30
CA ALA A 279 37.81 42.55 4.98
C ALA A 279 38.48 43.62 4.09
N LYS A 280 38.73 43.29 2.82
CA LYS A 280 39.31 44.24 1.84
C LYS A 280 38.36 45.41 1.56
N GLU A 281 37.06 45.15 1.43
CA GLU A 281 36.07 46.22 1.23
C GLU A 281 36.04 47.19 2.41
N LYS A 282 36.15 46.67 3.65
CA LYS A 282 36.23 47.52 4.85
C LYS A 282 37.48 48.37 4.90
N GLU A 283 38.62 47.83 4.47
CA GLU A 283 39.89 48.57 4.37
C GLU A 283 39.78 49.70 3.35
N LEU A 284 39.30 49.41 2.14
CA LEU A 284 39.05 50.42 1.10
C LEU A 284 38.09 51.51 1.58
N ARG A 285 37.01 51.12 2.29
CA ARG A 285 36.05 52.08 2.85
C ARG A 285 36.70 53.00 3.88
N ALA A 286 37.61 52.48 4.71
CA ALA A 286 38.35 53.29 5.68
C ALA A 286 39.32 54.27 5.01
N GLU A 287 39.98 53.86 3.93
CA GLU A 287 40.83 54.74 3.11
C GLU A 287 40.02 55.85 2.44
N GLU A 288 38.84 55.53 1.89
CA GLU A 288 37.92 56.51 1.31
C GLU A 288 37.43 57.51 2.37
N GLU A 289 37.09 57.04 3.57
CA GLU A 289 36.68 57.88 4.69
C GLU A 289 37.81 58.83 5.12
N GLN A 290 39.05 58.32 5.22
CA GLN A 290 40.23 59.15 5.53
C GLN A 290 40.47 60.23 4.46
N MET A 291 40.40 59.88 3.17
CA MET A 291 40.54 60.86 2.08
C MET A 291 39.44 61.93 2.13
N ALA A 292 38.21 61.53 2.49
CA ALA A 292 37.09 62.46 2.63
C ALA A 292 37.27 63.44 3.81
N GLU A 293 37.95 63.04 4.88
CA GLU A 293 38.30 63.91 6.02
C GLU A 293 39.47 64.86 5.71
N ASP A 294 40.48 64.40 4.95
CA ASP A 294 41.66 65.20 4.60
C ASP A 294 41.34 66.32 3.58
N LEU A 295 40.40 66.07 2.66
CA LEU A 295 40.07 67.02 1.58
C LEU A 295 39.57 68.39 2.11
N PRO A 296 38.64 68.47 3.09
CA PRO A 296 38.27 69.73 3.74
C PRO A 296 39.44 70.48 4.38
N VAL A 297 40.38 69.77 5.02
CA VAL A 297 41.56 70.38 5.64
C VAL A 297 42.45 71.02 4.58
N GLN A 298 42.71 70.33 3.46
CA GLN A 298 43.45 70.88 2.34
C GLN A 298 42.73 72.09 1.72
N ILE A 299 41.41 72.02 1.53
CA ILE A 299 40.61 73.15 1.02
C ILE A 299 40.71 74.36 1.96
N ALA A 300 40.67 74.16 3.28
CA ALA A 300 40.81 75.23 4.26
C ALA A 300 42.21 75.86 4.25
N ALA A 301 43.25 75.04 4.12
CA ALA A 301 44.64 75.51 3.97
C ALA A 301 44.80 76.36 2.71
N MET A 302 44.35 75.86 1.54
CA MET A 302 44.40 76.60 0.28
C MET A 302 43.60 77.92 0.32
N LYS A 303 42.44 77.94 1.00
CA LYS A 303 41.66 79.17 1.20
C LYS A 303 42.43 80.20 2.04
N THR A 304 43.15 79.75 3.05
CA THR A 304 43.98 80.63 3.91
C THR A 304 45.11 81.25 3.10
N GLU A 305 45.85 80.44 2.32
CA GLU A 305 46.90 80.94 1.42
C GLU A 305 46.35 81.91 0.37
N GLN A 306 45.15 81.63 -0.19
CA GLN A 306 44.48 82.54 -1.13
C GLN A 306 44.15 83.88 -0.47
N MET A 307 43.64 83.88 0.76
CA MET A 307 43.35 85.12 1.49
C MET A 307 44.61 85.94 1.75
N GLU A 308 45.71 85.30 2.13
CA GLU A 308 47.01 85.95 2.32
C GLU A 308 47.54 86.57 1.00
N LEU A 309 47.46 85.83 -0.11
CA LEU A 309 47.82 86.33 -1.45
C LEU A 309 46.97 87.54 -1.85
N ARG A 310 45.64 87.50 -1.62
CA ARG A 310 44.75 88.64 -1.89
C ARG A 310 45.12 89.86 -1.06
N GLY A 311 45.48 89.67 0.21
CA GLY A 311 46.00 90.74 1.08
C GLY A 311 47.26 91.39 0.49
N ARG A 312 48.26 90.58 0.10
CA ARG A 312 49.50 91.07 -0.53
C ARG A 312 49.27 91.83 -1.85
N ILE A 313 48.31 91.39 -2.67
CA ILE A 313 47.94 92.10 -3.91
C ILE A 313 47.31 93.46 -3.57
N ALA A 314 46.43 93.53 -2.58
CA ALA A 314 45.81 94.78 -2.15
C ALA A 314 46.84 95.78 -1.63
N GLU A 315 47.79 95.33 -0.79
CA GLU A 315 48.91 96.16 -0.30
C GLU A 315 49.77 96.70 -1.45
N ARG A 316 50.14 95.86 -2.42
CA ARG A 316 50.91 96.30 -3.61
C ARG A 316 50.13 97.29 -4.46
N THR A 317 48.82 97.11 -4.61
CA THR A 317 47.96 98.00 -5.39
C THR A 317 47.82 99.37 -4.73
N ASP A 318 47.68 99.40 -3.40
CA ASP A 318 47.66 100.64 -2.61
C ASP A 318 49.02 101.37 -2.70
N ALA A 319 50.13 100.63 -2.57
CA ALA A 319 51.47 101.19 -2.74
C ALA A 319 51.67 101.80 -4.13
N HIS A 320 51.28 101.08 -5.19
CA HIS A 320 51.36 101.57 -6.57
C HIS A 320 50.46 102.80 -6.81
N SER A 321 49.26 102.83 -6.22
CA SER A 321 48.36 103.99 -6.30
C SER A 321 48.98 105.24 -5.65
N LYS A 322 49.63 105.07 -4.50
CA LYS A 322 50.40 106.15 -3.83
C LYS A 322 51.60 106.60 -4.65
N GLU A 323 52.31 105.67 -5.31
CA GLU A 323 53.44 105.99 -6.18
C GLU A 323 53.00 106.76 -7.43
N LEU A 324 51.88 106.36 -8.04
CA LEU A 324 51.27 107.08 -9.16
C LEU A 324 50.85 108.50 -8.75
N GLN A 325 50.22 108.66 -7.58
CA GLN A 325 49.88 109.97 -7.05
C GLN A 325 51.12 110.87 -6.88
N ARG A 326 52.23 110.33 -6.34
CA ARG A 326 53.50 111.08 -6.23
C ARG A 326 54.06 111.45 -7.60
N ALA A 327 53.92 110.58 -8.60
CA ALA A 327 54.35 110.87 -9.96
C ALA A 327 53.51 112.00 -10.59
N ASP A 328 52.20 112.03 -10.35
CA ASP A 328 51.31 113.12 -10.76
C ASP A 328 51.70 114.44 -10.09
N GLU A 329 51.93 114.45 -8.76
CA GLU A 329 52.40 115.62 -8.00
C GLU A 329 53.75 116.15 -8.53
N LEU A 330 54.69 115.26 -8.85
CA LEU A 330 55.98 115.64 -9.48
C LEU A 330 55.79 116.20 -10.88
N THR A 331 54.86 115.65 -11.66
CA THR A 331 54.55 116.11 -13.02
C THR A 331 53.94 117.51 -12.98
N GLU A 332 53.03 117.79 -12.05
CA GLU A 332 52.49 119.14 -11.81
C GLU A 332 53.59 120.12 -11.39
N SER A 333 54.45 119.73 -10.44
CA SER A 333 55.59 120.55 -10.01
C SER A 333 56.54 120.87 -11.16
N LEU A 334 56.83 119.90 -12.03
CA LEU A 334 57.66 120.11 -13.21
C LEU A 334 56.98 121.04 -14.23
N ALA A 335 55.68 120.88 -14.45
CA ALA A 335 54.90 121.74 -15.34
C ALA A 335 54.93 123.21 -14.87
N ASP A 336 54.79 123.45 -13.56
CA ASP A 336 54.91 124.77 -12.96
C ASP A 336 56.30 125.39 -13.18
N VAL A 337 57.37 124.60 -13.01
CA VAL A 337 58.75 125.04 -13.27
C VAL A 337 58.96 125.35 -14.76
N ILE A 338 58.45 124.52 -15.67
CA ILE A 338 58.51 124.77 -17.11
C ILE A 338 57.75 126.05 -17.47
N TRP A 339 56.57 126.27 -16.90
CA TRP A 339 55.77 127.47 -17.14
C TRP A 339 56.47 128.74 -16.64
N LYS A 340 57.08 128.71 -15.45
CA LYS A 340 57.92 129.81 -14.94
C LYS A 340 59.07 130.14 -15.89
N HIS A 341 59.84 129.13 -16.33
CA HIS A 341 60.93 129.35 -17.29
C HIS A 341 60.42 129.88 -18.63
N ALA A 342 59.25 129.42 -19.11
CA ALA A 342 58.66 129.92 -20.34
C ALA A 342 58.27 131.41 -20.24
N VAL A 343 57.72 131.84 -19.10
CA VAL A 343 57.43 133.26 -18.82
C VAL A 343 58.71 134.09 -18.74
N GLU A 344 59.75 133.60 -18.06
CA GLU A 344 61.06 134.26 -18.01
C GLU A 344 61.70 134.38 -19.39
N LEU A 345 61.66 133.33 -20.21
CA LEU A 345 62.13 133.35 -21.59
C LEU A 345 61.35 134.34 -22.46
N ALA A 346 60.03 134.43 -22.28
CA ALA A 346 59.20 135.41 -22.97
C ALA A 346 59.55 136.85 -22.56
N ASP A 347 59.83 137.11 -21.28
CA ASP A 347 60.29 138.41 -20.80
C ASP A 347 61.69 138.76 -21.32
N CYS A 348 62.62 137.79 -21.32
CA CYS A 348 63.93 137.92 -21.96
C CYS A 348 63.82 138.22 -23.46
N ALA A 349 62.94 137.52 -24.18
CA ALA A 349 62.68 137.77 -25.59
C ALA A 349 62.12 139.19 -25.82
N LYS A 350 61.24 139.67 -24.93
CA LYS A 350 60.69 141.03 -24.97
C LYS A 350 61.77 142.09 -24.72
N LYS A 351 62.64 141.88 -23.73
CA LYS A 351 63.80 142.75 -23.47
C LYS A 351 64.74 142.79 -24.67
N LEU A 352 65.01 141.64 -25.29
CA LEU A 352 65.82 141.55 -26.50
C LEU A 352 65.20 142.33 -27.66
N ALA A 353 63.88 142.21 -27.86
CA ALA A 353 63.15 142.96 -28.88
C ALA A 353 63.22 144.48 -28.63
N ASN A 354 63.09 144.91 -27.37
CA ASN A 354 63.22 146.32 -26.99
C ASN A 354 64.65 146.85 -27.23
N CYS A 355 65.68 146.08 -26.86
CA CYS A 355 67.08 146.44 -27.18
C CYS A 355 67.34 146.51 -28.69
N LYS A 356 66.68 145.65 -29.47
CA LYS A 356 66.78 145.68 -30.94
C LYS A 356 66.09 146.91 -31.53
N SER A 357 64.92 147.28 -31.00
CA SER A 357 64.21 148.52 -31.36
C SER A 357 65.02 149.77 -31.01
N ALA A 358 65.63 149.81 -29.82
CA ALA A 358 66.50 150.91 -29.38
C ALA A 358 67.74 151.07 -30.26
N LYS A 359 68.35 149.95 -30.70
CA LYS A 359 69.44 150.01 -31.69
C LYS A 359 68.96 150.49 -33.06
N SER A 360 67.73 150.14 -33.47
CA SER A 360 67.16 150.64 -34.72
C SER A 360 66.87 152.15 -34.65
N SER A 361 66.39 152.69 -33.52
CA SER A 361 66.19 154.13 -33.35
C SER A 361 67.51 154.91 -33.27
N GLU A 362 68.57 154.34 -32.68
CA GLU A 362 69.92 154.93 -32.73
C GLU A 362 70.46 155.03 -34.17
N VAL A 363 70.17 154.03 -35.01
CA VAL A 363 70.55 154.03 -36.43
C VAL A 363 69.72 155.04 -37.22
N GLU A 364 68.45 155.24 -36.85
CA GLU A 364 67.56 156.24 -37.47
C GLU A 364 67.95 157.68 -37.08
N ASP A 365 68.32 157.92 -35.82
CA ASP A 365 68.85 159.20 -35.34
C ASP A 365 70.23 159.54 -35.95
N LEU A 366 71.04 158.52 -36.26
CA LEU A 366 72.27 158.65 -37.04
C LEU A 366 71.99 158.96 -38.52
N ALA A 367 70.95 158.36 -39.11
CA ALA A 367 70.53 158.64 -40.48
C ALA A 367 69.96 160.05 -40.64
N ASP A 368 69.16 160.53 -39.68
CA ASP A 368 68.62 161.89 -39.66
C ASP A 368 69.71 162.95 -39.37
N SER A 369 70.73 162.59 -38.58
CA SER A 369 71.90 163.44 -38.37
C SER A 369 72.79 163.54 -39.62
N GLN A 370 72.90 162.49 -40.44
CA GLN A 370 73.59 162.54 -41.73
C GLN A 370 72.80 163.33 -42.80
N SER A 371 71.47 163.28 -42.75
CA SER A 371 70.60 164.07 -43.64
C SER A 371 70.73 165.59 -43.42
N LYS A 372 71.06 166.02 -42.19
CA LYS A 372 71.30 167.44 -41.84
C LYS A 372 72.69 167.99 -42.20
N ILE A 373 73.60 167.18 -42.75
CA ILE A 373 74.92 167.63 -43.23
C ILE A 373 74.92 167.87 -44.76
N VAL A 374 73.85 167.49 -45.46
CA VAL A 374 73.74 167.61 -46.94
C VAL A 374 72.79 168.75 -47.38
N LYS A 375 72.38 169.63 -46.45
CA LYS A 375 71.72 170.92 -46.73
C LYS A 375 72.37 172.02 -45.91
#